data_AF-A0AAR2K5W5-F1
#
_entry.id   AF-A0AAR2K5W5-F1
#
_cell.length_a   1.000
_cell.length_b   1.000
_cell.length_c   1.000
_cell.angle_alpha   90.00
_cell.angle_beta   90.00
_cell.angle_gamma   90.00
#
_symmetry.space_group_name_H-M   'P 1'
#
loop_
_entity.id
_entity.type
_entity.pdbx_description
1 polymer ?
#
loop_
_entity_poly.entity_id
_entity_poly.type
_entity_poly.pdbx_seq_one_letter_code
_entity_poly.pdbx_strand_id
1 'polypeptide(L)'
;MAASSSRAQVLSLYRRLLKESRSFPSYNYRTYALRRVRDAFRENRSVEDPKALEQLLNKARDSLAIIQRQVSIGKMYETQRTVVEPEPKNL
;
A
#
# COMPACT_ATOMS: atom_id res chain seq x y z
N MET A 1 10.71 -7.83 25.46
CA MET A 1 9.76 -8.62 24.65
C MET A 1 8.79 -7.81 23.77
N ALA A 2 8.59 -6.49 23.98
CA ALA A 2 7.62 -5.71 23.19
C ALA A 2 8.09 -5.24 21.79
N ALA A 3 9.41 -5.07 21.57
CA ALA A 3 9.95 -4.52 20.31
C ALA A 3 9.90 -5.49 19.11
N SER A 4 9.91 -6.81 19.34
CA SER A 4 9.83 -7.80 18.27
C SER A 4 8.42 -7.92 17.68
N SER A 5 7.39 -7.73 18.52
CA SER A 5 5.98 -7.73 18.11
C SER A 5 5.65 -6.55 17.19
N SER A 6 6.15 -5.34 17.50
CA SER A 6 5.91 -4.15 16.67
C SER A 6 6.57 -4.26 15.29
N ARG A 7 7.82 -4.73 15.20
CA ARG A 7 8.52 -4.89 13.91
C ARG A 7 7.81 -5.86 12.98
N ALA A 8 7.36 -7.01 13.50
CA ALA A 8 6.64 -8.00 12.70
C ALA A 8 5.30 -7.44 12.18
N GLN A 9 4.57 -6.70 13.02
CA GLN A 9 3.33 -6.03 12.64
C GLN A 9 3.55 -4.96 11.55
N VAL A 10 4.57 -4.11 11.70
CA VAL A 10 4.95 -3.09 10.70
C VAL A 10 5.24 -3.75 9.35
N LEU A 11 6.08 -4.80 9.33
CA LEU A 11 6.43 -5.50 8.09
C LEU A 11 5.25 -6.23 7.46
N SER A 12 4.38 -6.83 8.27
CA SER A 12 3.15 -7.47 7.81
C SER A 12 2.23 -6.46 7.13
N LEU A 13 1.99 -5.31 7.78
CA LEU A 13 1.14 -4.24 7.26
C LEU A 13 1.73 -3.62 5.98
N TYR A 14 3.04 -3.39 5.93
CA TYR A 14 3.73 -2.92 4.73
C TYR A 14 3.53 -3.85 3.54
N ARG A 15 3.72 -5.17 3.73
CA ARG A 15 3.51 -6.17 2.67
C ARG A 15 2.05 -6.19 2.19
N ARG A 16 1.09 -6.09 3.11
CA ARG A 16 -0.35 -6.02 2.77
C ARG A 16 -0.66 -4.78 1.93
N LEU A 17 -0.17 -3.60 2.34
CA LEU A 17 -0.34 -2.37 1.58
C LEU A 17 0.25 -2.45 0.18
N LEU A 18 1.46 -2.99 0.03
CA LEU A 18 2.07 -3.20 -1.28
C LEU A 18 1.28 -4.19 -2.14
N LYS A 19 0.79 -5.29 -1.53
CA LYS A 19 -0.01 -6.29 -2.24
C LYS A 19 -1.30 -5.66 -2.77
N GLU A 20 -2.07 -4.98 -1.92
CA GLU A 20 -3.32 -4.35 -2.34
C GLU A 20 -3.10 -3.20 -3.33
N SER A 21 -2.03 -2.43 -3.18
CA SER A 21 -1.69 -1.38 -4.15
C SER A 21 -1.42 -1.92 -5.56
N ARG A 22 -0.87 -3.15 -5.68
CA ARG A 22 -0.69 -3.80 -7.00
C ARG A 22 -2.02 -4.21 -7.63
N SER A 23 -3.06 -4.40 -6.83
CA SER A 23 -4.37 -4.85 -7.29
C SER A 23 -5.19 -3.75 -7.97
N PHE A 24 -4.72 -2.49 -7.96
CA PHE A 24 -5.37 -1.41 -8.69
C PHE A 24 -5.32 -1.66 -10.20
N PRO A 25 -6.47 -1.63 -10.90
CA PRO A 25 -6.49 -1.77 -12.36
C PRO A 25 -5.90 -0.53 -13.06
N SER A 26 -6.21 0.67 -12.57
CA SER A 26 -5.62 1.91 -13.08
C SER A 26 -4.11 1.98 -12.84
N TYR A 27 -3.33 2.16 -13.91
CA TYR A 27 -1.88 2.35 -13.85
C TYR A 27 -1.47 3.50 -12.92
N ASN A 28 -2.14 4.65 -13.05
CA ASN A 28 -1.81 5.84 -12.28
C ASN A 28 -2.00 5.61 -10.78
N TYR A 29 -3.13 4.99 -10.38
CA TYR A 29 -3.38 4.67 -8.97
C TYR A 29 -2.46 3.58 -8.45
N ARG A 30 -2.22 2.52 -9.23
CA ARG A 30 -1.29 1.43 -8.89
C ARG A 30 0.12 1.96 -8.60
N THR A 31 0.66 2.75 -9.53
CA THR A 31 2.02 3.28 -9.43
C THR A 31 2.14 4.33 -8.32
N TYR A 32 1.16 5.23 -8.20
CA TYR A 32 1.13 6.23 -7.13
C TYR A 32 1.05 5.56 -5.75
N ALA A 33 0.11 4.63 -5.53
CA ALA A 33 -0.07 3.97 -4.25
C ALA A 33 1.19 3.20 -3.84
N LEU A 34 1.81 2.47 -4.78
CA LEU A 34 3.06 1.75 -4.53
C LEU A 34 4.20 2.68 -4.11
N ARG A 35 4.37 3.81 -4.83
CA ARG A 35 5.39 4.81 -4.50
C ARG A 35 5.10 5.42 -3.12
N ARG A 36 3.88 5.90 -2.89
CA ARG A 36 3.49 6.57 -1.64
C ARG A 36 3.65 5.66 -0.41
N VAL A 37 3.28 4.38 -0.52
CA VAL A 37 3.48 3.39 0.55
C VAL A 37 4.96 3.17 0.81
N ARG A 38 5.80 3.01 -0.22
CA ARG A 38 7.25 2.85 -0.05
C ARG A 38 7.88 4.07 0.63
N ASP A 39 7.54 5.26 0.16
CA ASP A 39 8.11 6.50 0.65
C ASP A 39 7.68 6.75 2.10
N ALA A 40 6.40 6.57 2.44
CA ALA A 40 5.90 6.73 3.80
C ALA A 40 6.62 5.82 4.81
N PHE A 41 6.83 4.55 4.47
CA PHE A 41 7.52 3.60 5.37
C PHE A 41 9.03 3.89 5.47
N ARG A 42 9.65 4.44 4.42
CA ARG A 42 11.06 4.86 4.44
C ARG A 42 11.24 6.13 5.28
N GLU A 43 10.38 7.13 5.07
CA GLU A 43 10.35 8.39 5.83
C GLU A 43 10.26 8.15 7.34
N ASN A 44 9.51 7.12 7.77
CA ASN A 44 9.26 6.83 9.18
C ASN A 44 10.08 5.65 9.73
N ARG A 45 11.15 5.23 9.04
CA ARG A 45 11.93 4.03 9.43
C ARG A 45 12.57 4.14 10.82
N SER A 46 12.94 5.34 11.23
CA SER A 46 13.71 5.62 12.46
C SER A 46 12.83 6.21 13.58
N VAL A 47 11.51 6.08 13.49
CA VAL A 47 10.61 6.53 14.57
C VAL A 47 10.72 5.54 15.74
N GLU A 48 11.17 6.06 16.88
CA GLU A 48 11.36 5.27 18.11
C GLU A 48 10.27 5.51 19.17
N ASP A 49 9.60 6.67 19.12
CA ASP A 49 8.51 6.98 20.05
C ASP A 49 7.34 5.98 19.86
N PRO A 50 6.98 5.19 20.90
CA PRO A 50 5.91 4.22 20.81
C PRO A 50 4.55 4.83 20.44
N LYS A 51 4.26 6.06 20.90
CA LYS A 51 2.98 6.72 20.60
C LYS A 51 2.91 7.14 19.13
N ALA A 52 3.96 7.76 18.61
CA ALA A 52 4.06 8.08 17.19
C ALA A 52 3.99 6.82 16.30
N LEU A 53 4.64 5.73 16.71
CA LEU A 53 4.59 4.45 15.98
C LEU A 53 3.15 3.90 15.92
N GLU A 54 2.43 3.93 17.03
CA GLU A 54 1.04 3.47 17.08
C GLU A 54 0.13 4.30 16.18
N GLN A 55 0.28 5.63 16.20
CA GLN A 55 -0.48 6.53 15.32
C GLN A 55 -0.21 6.24 13.83
N LEU A 56 1.06 6.03 13.46
CA LEU A 56 1.45 5.67 12.10
C LEU A 56 0.87 4.31 11.68
N LEU A 57 0.87 3.33 12.58
CA LEU A 57 0.27 2.02 12.32
C LEU A 57 -1.25 2.12 12.13
N ASN A 58 -1.95 2.93 12.93
CA ASN A 58 -3.37 3.18 12.75
C ASN A 58 -3.66 3.84 11.40
N LYS A 59 -2.91 4.90 11.05
CA LYS A 59 -2.99 5.54 9.74
C LYS A 59 -2.75 4.56 8.58
N ALA A 60 -1.80 3.64 8.74
CA ALA A 60 -1.50 2.62 7.73
C ALA A 60 -2.63 1.58 7.61
N ARG A 61 -3.31 1.22 8.71
CA ARG A 61 -4.51 0.36 8.70
C ARG A 61 -5.67 1.04 7.98
N ASP A 62 -5.91 2.32 8.26
CA ASP A 62 -6.96 3.10 7.59
C ASP A 62 -6.68 3.22 6.09
N SER A 63 -5.42 3.50 5.73
CA SER A 63 -4.98 3.56 4.33
C SER A 63 -5.17 2.23 3.62
N LEU A 64 -4.92 1.10 4.29
CA LEU A 64 -5.16 -0.23 3.74
C LEU A 64 -6.65 -0.43 3.43
N ALA A 65 -7.53 -0.07 4.35
CA ALA A 65 -8.97 -0.17 4.15
C ALA A 65 -9.46 0.71 2.99
N ILE A 66 -8.91 1.93 2.85
CA ILE A 66 -9.19 2.80 1.70
C ILE A 66 -8.73 2.15 0.39
N ILE A 67 -7.49 1.66 0.33
CA ILE A 67 -6.93 1.02 -0.86
C ILE A 67 -7.80 -0.17 -1.27
N GLN A 68 -8.20 -1.02 -0.32
CA GLN A 68 -9.05 -2.18 -0.61
C GLN A 68 -10.40 -1.78 -1.23
N ARG A 69 -11.08 -0.76 -0.66
CA ARG A 69 -12.33 -0.25 -1.24
C ARG A 69 -12.13 0.32 -2.64
N GLN A 70 -11.09 1.12 -2.82
CA GLN A 70 -10.79 1.77 -4.10
C GLN A 70 -10.37 0.76 -5.18
N VAL A 71 -9.67 -0.31 -4.81
CA VAL A 71 -9.38 -1.43 -5.70
C VAL A 71 -10.67 -2.11 -6.15
N SER A 72 -11.59 -2.41 -5.23
CA SER A 72 -12.87 -3.03 -5.57
C SER A 72 -13.68 -2.15 -6.53
N ILE A 73 -13.82 -0.86 -6.23
CA ILE A 73 -14.52 0.09 -7.12
C ILE A 73 -13.82 0.19 -8.48
N GLY A 74 -12.49 0.28 -8.49
CA GLY A 74 -11.72 0.34 -9.72
C GLY A 74 -11.92 -0.89 -10.61
N LYS A 75 -12.11 -2.08 -10.03
CA LYS A 75 -12.42 -3.31 -10.77
C LYS A 75 -13.86 -3.35 -11.29
N MET A 76 -14.81 -2.76 -10.56
CA MET A 76 -16.21 -2.68 -11.00
C MET A 76 -16.39 -1.73 -12.19
N TYR A 77 -15.55 -0.68 -12.26
CA TYR A 77 -15.58 0.35 -13.30
C TYR A 77 -14.23 0.45 -14.01
N GLU A 78 -13.66 -0.71 -14.38
CA GLU A 78 -12.37 -0.76 -15.08
C GLU A 78 -12.49 -0.13 -16.47
N THR A 79 -11.45 0.60 -16.87
CA THR A 79 -11.37 1.29 -18.17
C THR A 79 -10.25 0.69 -19.00
N GLN A 80 -10.16 1.09 -20.28
CA GLN A 80 -9.08 0.64 -21.15
C GLN A 80 -7.71 1.02 -20.58
N ARG A 81 -6.73 0.14 -20.82
CA ARG A 81 -5.35 0.39 -20.41
C ARG A 81 -4.79 1.62 -21.10
N THR A 82 -3.92 2.31 -20.39
CA THR A 82 -3.23 3.50 -20.89
C THR A 82 -2.08 3.11 -21.81
N VAL A 83 -1.70 3.99 -22.75
CA VAL A 83 -0.61 3.76 -23.72
C VAL A 83 0.77 3.52 -23.09
N VAL A 84 0.92 3.87 -21.81
CA VAL A 84 2.17 3.67 -21.04
C VAL A 84 2.25 2.29 -20.40
N GLU A 85 1.17 1.50 -20.46
CA GLU A 85 1.15 0.15 -19.93
C GLU A 85 1.75 -0.83 -20.93
N PRO A 86 2.58 -1.80 -20.47
CA PRO A 86 3.11 -2.82 -21.36
C PRO A 86 1.98 -3.68 -21.92
N GLU A 87 2.14 -4.07 -23.18
CA GLU A 87 1.26 -5.03 -23.84
C GLU A 87 1.13 -6.31 -22.99
N PRO A 88 -0.07 -6.90 -22.88
CA PRO A 88 -0.22 -8.21 -22.25
C PRO A 88 0.72 -9.19 -22.93
N LYS A 89 1.58 -9.86 -22.15
CA LYS A 89 2.33 -10.99 -22.69
C LYS A 89 1.31 -12.09 -23.00
N ASN A 90 1.03 -12.29 -24.28
CA ASN A 90 0.36 -13.51 -24.74
C ASN A 90 1.29 -14.68 -24.38
N LEU A 91 0.86 -15.52 -23.44
CA LEU A 91 1.50 -16.80 -23.14
C LEU A 91 1.02 -17.84 -24.16
#